data_AF-A0A1J9TU70-F1
#
_entry.id   AF-A0A1J9TU70-F1
#
_cell.length_a   1.000
_cell.length_b   1.000
_cell.length_c   1.000
_cell.angle_alpha   90.00
_cell.angle_beta   90.00
_cell.angle_gamma   90.00
#
_symmetry.space_group_name_H-M   'P 1'
#
loop_
_entity.id
_entity.type
_entity.pdbx_description
1 polymer ?
#
loop_
_entity_poly.entity_id
_entity_poly.type
_entity_poly.pdbx_seq_one_letter_code
_entity_poly.pdbx_strand_id
1 'polypeptide(L)'
;MKKGINRVVLVGTGAVGCSYAYSMINQGVAEEFVLVDVNEAKAEGEAMDLSHAVPFSPAATKVWSGSYADCKDADLVVITAGLPQKPGETRLDLVEKNTKIFKQIVRGIMDSGFDGIFLIATNPVDILTYVTWKESGLPKERVIGSGTTLDSARFRYMLGDYLDVDPRNVHAYIVGEHGDTELPVWSHATVGVQKLETILANNEQYKQEDLDKIFENVRDAAYHIIERKGATYYGIGMSLLRVTKAILSNENSVLTVSAYLEGQYGEKDAYVGVPAVINRQGVREIVELELNEEEKAKFAHSVKVLKETMAPVL
;
A
#
# COMPACT_ATOMS: atom_id res chain seq x y z
N MET A 1 12.88 -14.88 21.35
CA MET A 1 11.48 -14.57 21.68
C MET A 1 11.41 -13.54 22.79
N LYS A 2 11.58 -12.26 22.44
CA LYS A 2 11.05 -11.18 23.28
C LYS A 2 9.52 -11.20 23.11
N LYS A 3 8.80 -11.88 24.01
CA LYS A 3 7.33 -11.95 23.94
C LYS A 3 6.73 -10.61 24.38
N GLY A 4 5.78 -10.07 23.61
CA GLY A 4 4.87 -9.00 24.06
C GLY A 4 5.16 -7.58 23.58
N ILE A 5 6.00 -7.39 22.56
CA ILE A 5 6.20 -6.08 21.90
C ILE A 5 6.10 -6.25 20.39
N ASN A 6 5.77 -5.18 19.66
CA ASN A 6 5.73 -5.16 18.20
C ASN A 6 7.08 -4.74 17.63
N ARG A 7 7.63 -5.55 16.72
CA ARG A 7 8.80 -5.18 15.90
C ARG A 7 8.43 -5.05 14.44
N VAL A 8 8.81 -3.91 13.86
CA VAL A 8 8.75 -3.65 12.41
C VAL A 8 10.17 -3.61 11.84
N VAL A 9 10.40 -4.30 10.74
CA VAL A 9 11.65 -4.20 9.96
C VAL A 9 11.32 -3.59 8.60
N LEU A 10 11.95 -2.46 8.29
CA LEU A 10 11.87 -1.77 7.01
C LEU A 10 13.05 -2.16 6.12
N VAL A 11 12.76 -2.72 4.95
CA VAL A 11 13.75 -3.04 3.91
C VAL A 11 13.67 -2.02 2.79
N GLY A 12 14.68 -1.14 2.71
CA GLY A 12 14.78 -0.04 1.76
C GLY A 12 14.55 1.33 2.41
N THR A 13 15.61 2.03 2.75
CA THR A 13 15.62 3.32 3.46
C THR A 13 15.58 4.51 2.50
N GLY A 14 14.79 4.38 1.44
CA GLY A 14 14.48 5.47 0.50
C GLY A 14 13.54 6.52 1.09
N ALA A 15 13.20 7.55 0.31
CA ALA A 15 12.27 8.59 0.75
C ALA A 15 10.92 8.03 1.22
N VAL A 16 10.40 6.99 0.54
CA VAL A 16 9.16 6.29 0.94
C VAL A 16 9.32 5.61 2.30
N GLY A 17 10.36 4.78 2.45
CA GLY A 17 10.62 4.03 3.68
C GLY A 17 10.86 4.94 4.87
N CYS A 18 11.68 5.99 4.73
CA CYS A 18 11.93 6.93 5.81
C CYS A 18 10.72 7.81 6.14
N SER A 19 9.87 8.16 5.17
CA SER A 19 8.60 8.86 5.46
C SER A 19 7.64 7.97 6.26
N TYR A 20 7.60 6.68 5.95
CA TYR A 20 6.86 5.69 6.73
C TYR A 20 7.45 5.54 8.14
N ALA A 21 8.76 5.39 8.28
CA ALA A 21 9.45 5.29 9.57
C ALA A 21 9.19 6.53 10.45
N TYR A 22 9.29 7.72 9.86
CA TYR A 22 8.98 8.98 10.55
C TYR A 22 7.52 9.03 11.01
N SER A 23 6.59 8.55 10.19
CA SER A 23 5.16 8.46 10.56
C SER A 23 4.92 7.45 11.70
N MET A 24 5.64 6.33 11.71
CA MET A 24 5.58 5.31 12.77
C MET A 24 6.05 5.87 14.11
N ILE A 25 7.16 6.61 14.12
CA ILE A 25 7.72 7.26 15.31
C ILE A 25 6.76 8.33 15.84
N ASN A 26 6.28 9.22 14.96
CA ASN A 26 5.36 10.30 15.34
C ASN A 26 4.03 9.80 15.92
N GLN A 27 3.63 8.55 15.65
CA GLN A 27 2.39 7.95 16.15
C GLN A 27 2.62 6.84 17.18
N GLY A 28 3.87 6.53 17.55
CA GLY A 28 4.20 5.54 18.57
C GLY A 28 3.62 4.15 18.31
N VAL A 29 3.67 3.67 17.06
CA VAL A 29 2.92 2.46 16.64
C VAL A 29 3.62 1.14 16.99
N ALA A 30 4.94 1.13 17.12
CA ALA A 30 5.72 -0.07 17.44
C ALA A 30 6.84 0.26 18.44
N GLU A 31 7.17 -0.70 19.30
CA GLU A 31 8.25 -0.55 20.28
C GLU A 31 9.64 -0.67 19.64
N GLU A 32 9.78 -1.49 18.59
CA GLU A 32 11.04 -1.71 17.88
C GLU A 32 10.87 -1.45 16.37
N PHE A 33 11.77 -0.63 15.79
CA PHE A 33 11.79 -0.30 14.36
C PHE A 33 13.21 -0.44 13.80
N VAL A 34 13.39 -1.37 12.86
CA VAL A 34 14.71 -1.71 12.29
C VAL A 34 14.79 -1.24 10.85
N LEU A 35 15.89 -0.60 10.49
CA LEU A 35 16.18 -0.17 9.13
C LEU A 35 17.20 -1.11 8.49
N VAL A 36 16.88 -1.63 7.31
CA VAL A 36 17.77 -2.49 6.51
C VAL A 36 17.86 -1.91 5.11
N ASP A 37 19.07 -1.71 4.61
CA ASP A 37 19.33 -1.29 3.24
C ASP A 37 20.64 -1.90 2.73
N VAL A 38 20.75 -2.07 1.42
CA VAL A 38 22.02 -2.48 0.79
C VAL A 38 23.08 -1.39 0.93
N ASN A 39 22.66 -0.13 1.02
CA ASN A 39 23.51 0.98 1.41
C ASN A 39 23.51 1.12 2.94
N GLU A 40 24.35 0.33 3.60
CA GLU A 40 24.46 0.27 5.07
C GLU A 40 24.70 1.65 5.69
N ALA A 41 25.62 2.45 5.12
CA ALA A 41 25.92 3.80 5.59
C ALA A 41 24.70 4.72 5.55
N LYS A 42 23.83 4.57 4.54
CA LYS A 42 22.56 5.29 4.49
C LYS A 42 21.62 4.82 5.59
N ALA A 43 21.42 3.51 5.75
CA ALA A 43 20.56 2.97 6.80
C ALA A 43 21.02 3.41 8.21
N GLU A 44 22.33 3.46 8.45
CA GLU A 44 22.92 4.00 9.68
C GLU A 44 22.58 5.48 9.88
N GLY A 45 22.80 6.32 8.87
CA GLY A 45 22.50 7.75 8.94
C GLY A 45 21.02 8.04 9.19
N GLU A 46 20.13 7.35 8.46
CA GLU A 46 18.68 7.46 8.63
C GLU A 46 18.25 6.99 10.02
N ALA A 47 18.82 5.89 10.52
CA ALA A 47 18.53 5.41 11.87
C ALA A 47 18.98 6.42 12.95
N MET A 48 20.14 7.06 12.78
CA MET A 48 20.59 8.13 13.69
C MET A 48 19.62 9.31 13.70
N ASP A 49 19.25 9.82 12.52
CA ASP A 49 18.39 11.00 12.39
C ASP A 49 16.97 10.73 12.94
N LEU A 50 16.38 9.60 12.57
CA LEU A 50 15.09 9.15 13.10
C LEU A 50 15.14 8.95 14.63
N SER A 51 16.25 8.42 15.16
CA SER A 51 16.43 8.24 16.61
C SER A 51 16.45 9.58 17.36
N HIS A 52 16.99 10.64 16.76
CA HIS A 52 17.01 11.97 17.37
C HIS A 52 15.63 12.62 17.47
N ALA A 53 14.63 12.16 16.70
CA ALA A 53 13.24 12.59 16.83
C ALA A 53 12.50 11.92 18.01
N VAL A 54 12.97 10.74 18.45
CA VAL A 54 12.31 9.92 19.49
C VAL A 54 12.08 10.67 20.82
N PRO A 55 13.03 11.46 21.37
CA PRO A 55 12.82 12.17 22.64
C PRO A 55 11.64 13.15 22.67
N PHE A 56 11.18 13.61 21.50
CA PHE A 56 10.04 14.52 21.36
C PHE A 56 8.79 13.84 20.76
N SER A 57 8.85 12.52 20.58
CA SER A 57 7.73 11.70 20.09
C SER A 57 6.73 11.41 21.23
N PRO A 58 5.45 11.13 20.92
CA PRO A 58 4.46 10.84 21.96
C PRO A 58 4.71 9.51 22.69
N ALA A 59 5.47 8.58 22.08
CA ALA A 59 5.85 7.30 22.69
C ALA A 59 7.29 6.94 22.33
N ALA A 60 7.95 6.16 23.18
CA ALA A 60 9.29 5.66 22.91
C ALA A 60 9.26 4.61 21.80
N THR A 61 10.13 4.74 20.81
CA THR A 61 10.39 3.73 19.78
C THR A 61 11.89 3.46 19.75
N LYS A 62 12.30 2.19 19.84
CA LYS A 62 13.70 1.82 19.66
C LYS A 62 14.00 1.71 18.17
N VAL A 63 14.80 2.63 17.65
CA VAL A 63 15.19 2.69 16.23
C VAL A 63 16.65 2.31 16.08
N TRP A 64 16.99 1.46 15.10
CA TRP A 64 18.39 1.16 14.76
C TRP A 64 18.54 0.67 13.30
N SER A 65 19.76 0.79 12.77
CA SER A 65 20.16 0.12 11.53
C SER A 65 20.55 -1.32 11.85
N GLY A 66 19.95 -2.29 11.16
CA GLY A 66 20.09 -3.72 11.42
C GLY A 66 20.27 -4.54 10.15
N SER A 67 19.90 -5.83 10.23
CA SER A 67 20.06 -6.78 9.13
C SER A 67 18.85 -7.70 9.00
N TYR A 68 18.84 -8.57 8.00
CA TYR A 68 17.78 -9.60 7.88
C TYR A 68 17.70 -10.52 9.10
N ALA A 69 18.77 -10.70 9.88
CA ALA A 69 18.72 -11.50 11.10
C ALA A 69 17.73 -10.94 12.14
N ASP A 70 17.49 -9.61 12.13
CA ASP A 70 16.53 -8.97 13.02
C ASP A 70 15.07 -9.29 12.67
N CYS A 71 14.81 -9.86 11.49
CA CYS A 71 13.49 -10.30 11.06
C CYS A 71 13.01 -11.54 11.83
N LYS A 72 13.88 -12.30 12.48
CA LYS A 72 13.52 -13.53 13.20
C LYS A 72 12.37 -13.36 14.20
N ASP A 73 12.39 -12.28 14.98
CA ASP A 73 11.36 -11.96 15.97
C ASP A 73 10.48 -10.76 15.49
N ALA A 74 10.45 -10.45 14.19
CA ALA A 74 9.66 -9.34 13.65
C ALA A 74 8.19 -9.74 13.41
N ASP A 75 7.26 -8.84 13.75
CA ASP A 75 5.83 -9.02 13.46
C ASP A 75 5.49 -8.63 12.02
N LEU A 76 6.15 -7.59 11.50
CA LEU A 76 5.90 -7.02 10.20
C LEU A 76 7.22 -6.67 9.50
N VAL A 77 7.37 -7.12 8.26
CA VAL A 77 8.45 -6.66 7.37
C VAL A 77 7.83 -5.82 6.27
N VAL A 78 8.27 -4.57 6.17
CA VAL A 78 7.82 -3.61 5.15
C VAL A 78 8.90 -3.48 4.08
N ILE A 79 8.58 -3.77 2.83
CA ILE A 79 9.54 -3.70 1.71
C ILE A 79 9.22 -2.50 0.83
N THR A 80 10.13 -1.53 0.85
CA THR A 80 10.15 -0.33 0.01
C THR A 80 11.39 -0.27 -0.89
N ALA A 81 12.30 -1.24 -0.76
CA ALA A 81 13.46 -1.39 -1.63
C ALA A 81 13.02 -1.74 -3.06
N GLY A 82 13.65 -1.10 -4.03
CA GLY A 82 13.41 -1.33 -5.45
C GLY A 82 14.08 -0.28 -6.31
N LEU A 83 14.09 -0.53 -7.61
CA LEU A 83 14.55 0.43 -8.59
C LEU A 83 13.36 1.22 -9.13
N PRO A 84 13.48 2.55 -9.29
CA PRO A 84 12.49 3.35 -10.00
C PRO A 84 12.57 3.08 -11.51
N GLN A 85 11.46 3.27 -12.20
CA GLN A 85 11.45 3.24 -13.67
C GLN A 85 12.30 4.37 -14.24
N LYS A 86 13.24 4.05 -15.11
CA LYS A 86 14.06 5.05 -15.80
C LYS A 86 13.33 5.61 -17.03
N PRO A 87 13.58 6.87 -17.42
CA PRO A 87 13.06 7.38 -18.69
C PRO A 87 13.46 6.48 -19.87
N GLY A 88 12.47 6.03 -20.64
CA GLY A 88 12.66 5.11 -21.78
C GLY A 88 12.66 3.62 -21.43
N GLU A 89 12.57 3.25 -20.15
CA GLU A 89 12.43 1.85 -19.71
C GLU A 89 10.98 1.38 -19.84
N THR A 90 10.75 0.17 -20.32
CA THR A 90 9.39 -0.39 -20.42
C THR A 90 8.87 -0.85 -19.06
N ARG A 91 7.55 -0.99 -18.94
CA ARG A 91 6.93 -1.55 -17.73
C ARG A 91 7.47 -2.96 -17.43
N LEU A 92 7.70 -3.78 -18.46
CA LEU A 92 8.19 -5.15 -18.32
C LEU A 92 9.63 -5.19 -17.80
N ASP A 93 10.51 -4.32 -18.30
CA ASP A 93 11.90 -4.21 -17.82
C ASP A 93 11.97 -3.90 -16.31
N LEU A 94 11.11 -2.98 -15.86
CA LEU A 94 10.98 -2.64 -14.44
C LEU A 94 10.55 -3.86 -13.63
N VAL A 95 9.53 -4.58 -14.12
CA VAL A 95 8.99 -5.76 -13.45
C VAL A 95 10.05 -6.84 -13.32
N GLU A 96 10.80 -7.15 -14.38
CA GLU A 96 11.88 -8.15 -14.36
C GLU A 96 12.97 -7.81 -13.33
N LYS A 97 13.44 -6.55 -13.33
CA LYS A 97 14.49 -6.09 -12.41
C LYS A 97 14.04 -6.17 -10.96
N ASN A 98 12.87 -5.62 -10.65
CA ASN A 98 12.38 -5.63 -9.28
C ASN A 98 11.97 -7.04 -8.84
N THR A 99 11.47 -7.91 -9.73
CA THR A 99 11.20 -9.32 -9.42
C THR A 99 12.46 -10.05 -8.98
N LYS A 100 13.58 -9.88 -9.70
CA LYS A 100 14.86 -10.50 -9.32
C LYS A 100 15.36 -10.01 -7.95
N ILE A 101 15.26 -8.71 -7.70
CA ILE A 101 15.64 -8.11 -6.41
C ILE A 101 14.75 -8.66 -5.28
N PHE A 102 13.43 -8.71 -5.50
CA PHE A 102 12.47 -9.22 -4.52
C PHE A 102 12.71 -10.67 -4.17
N LYS A 103 12.98 -11.54 -5.15
CA LYS A 103 13.28 -12.96 -4.87
C LYS A 103 14.49 -13.09 -3.93
N GLN A 104 15.52 -12.25 -4.08
CA GLN A 104 16.70 -12.27 -3.20
C GLN A 104 16.38 -11.71 -1.81
N ILE A 105 15.67 -10.59 -1.73
CA ILE A 105 15.26 -9.97 -0.47
C ILE A 105 14.41 -10.94 0.36
N VAL A 106 13.38 -11.51 -0.26
CA VAL A 106 12.42 -12.39 0.43
C VAL A 106 13.12 -13.66 0.93
N ARG A 107 13.99 -14.29 0.13
CA ARG A 107 14.81 -15.42 0.59
C ARG A 107 15.65 -15.05 1.82
N GLY A 108 16.39 -13.94 1.75
CA GLY A 108 17.24 -13.49 2.86
C GLY A 108 16.45 -13.22 4.15
N ILE A 109 15.23 -12.72 4.03
CA ILE A 109 14.33 -12.50 5.17
C ILE A 109 13.83 -13.85 5.72
N MET A 110 13.37 -14.76 4.86
CA MET A 110 12.88 -16.08 5.31
C MET A 110 13.99 -16.93 5.94
N ASP A 111 15.22 -16.84 5.44
CA ASP A 111 16.40 -17.53 5.99
C ASP A 111 16.70 -17.13 7.45
N SER A 112 16.24 -15.96 7.90
CA SER A 112 16.35 -15.53 9.30
C SER A 112 15.41 -16.28 10.27
N GLY A 113 14.42 -17.00 9.73
CA GLY A 113 13.33 -17.61 10.48
C GLY A 113 12.13 -16.68 10.69
N PHE A 114 11.96 -15.67 9.84
CA PHE A 114 10.80 -14.78 9.87
C PHE A 114 9.48 -15.54 9.70
N ASP A 115 8.52 -15.27 10.59
CA ASP A 115 7.17 -15.85 10.55
C ASP A 115 6.11 -14.77 10.88
N GLY A 116 6.30 -13.56 10.38
CA GLY A 116 5.35 -12.45 10.52
C GLY A 116 4.52 -12.17 9.26
N ILE A 117 4.16 -10.91 9.04
CA ILE A 117 3.42 -10.44 7.86
C ILE A 117 4.34 -9.61 6.96
N PHE A 118 4.20 -9.75 5.64
CA PHE A 118 4.82 -8.85 4.67
C PHE A 118 3.87 -7.71 4.29
N LEU A 119 4.39 -6.49 4.22
CA LEU A 119 3.74 -5.33 3.62
C LEU A 119 4.61 -4.74 2.51
N ILE A 120 4.12 -4.80 1.27
CA ILE A 120 4.88 -4.43 0.07
C ILE A 120 4.42 -3.06 -0.44
N ALA A 121 5.38 -2.19 -0.76
CA ALA A 121 5.10 -0.85 -1.29
C ALA A 121 5.81 -0.56 -2.61
N THR A 122 6.81 -1.36 -2.98
CA THR A 122 7.60 -1.15 -4.19
C THR A 122 6.74 -1.39 -5.43
N ASN A 123 6.89 -0.53 -6.44
CA ASN A 123 6.21 -0.70 -7.71
C ASN A 123 6.90 -1.76 -8.62
N PRO A 124 6.14 -2.55 -9.37
CA PRO A 124 4.67 -2.65 -9.38
C PRO A 124 4.14 -3.47 -8.20
N VAL A 125 3.36 -2.84 -7.31
CA VAL A 125 3.06 -3.38 -5.96
C VAL A 125 2.27 -4.67 -5.99
N ASP A 126 1.26 -4.79 -6.84
CA ASP A 126 0.42 -5.99 -6.95
C ASP A 126 1.24 -7.21 -7.40
N ILE A 127 2.10 -7.00 -8.40
CA ILE A 127 3.00 -8.03 -8.95
C ILE A 127 4.05 -8.44 -7.92
N LEU A 128 4.70 -7.47 -7.26
CA LEU A 128 5.75 -7.77 -6.28
C LEU A 128 5.20 -8.38 -4.98
N THR A 129 3.93 -8.12 -4.67
CA THR A 129 3.18 -8.84 -3.62
C THR A 129 3.00 -10.31 -4.00
N TYR A 130 2.59 -10.59 -5.24
CA TYR A 130 2.51 -11.98 -5.73
C TYR A 130 3.87 -12.68 -5.71
N VAL A 131 4.94 -12.01 -6.17
CA VAL A 131 6.31 -12.55 -6.14
C VAL A 131 6.73 -12.88 -4.70
N THR A 132 6.44 -11.98 -3.76
CA THR A 132 6.72 -12.19 -2.33
C THR A 132 5.97 -13.41 -1.80
N TRP A 133 4.69 -13.56 -2.15
CA TRP A 133 3.89 -14.71 -1.73
C TRP A 133 4.47 -16.02 -2.26
N LYS A 134 4.81 -16.08 -3.55
CA LYS A 134 5.42 -17.27 -4.16
C LYS A 134 6.77 -17.63 -3.55
N GLU A 135 7.62 -16.65 -3.33
CA GLU A 135 8.98 -16.88 -2.84
C GLU A 135 9.03 -17.17 -1.34
N SER A 136 8.16 -16.54 -0.55
CA SER A 136 8.13 -16.76 0.91
C SER A 136 7.48 -18.09 1.31
N GLY A 137 6.54 -18.61 0.51
CA GLY A 137 5.74 -19.77 0.85
C GLY A 137 4.78 -19.54 2.03
N LEU A 138 4.60 -18.29 2.46
CA LEU A 138 3.66 -17.93 3.52
C LEU A 138 2.20 -18.06 3.05
N PRO A 139 1.24 -18.17 3.99
CA PRO A 139 -0.18 -18.01 3.68
C PRO A 139 -0.44 -16.67 2.99
N LYS A 140 -1.34 -16.66 1.99
CA LYS A 140 -1.68 -15.47 1.19
C LYS A 140 -2.19 -14.31 2.03
N GLU A 141 -2.85 -14.61 3.15
CA GLU A 141 -3.38 -13.62 4.09
C GLU A 141 -2.27 -12.79 4.73
N ARG A 142 -1.05 -13.35 4.83
CA ARG A 142 0.11 -12.74 5.49
C ARG A 142 1.07 -12.06 4.53
N VAL A 143 0.70 -11.92 3.26
CA VAL A 143 1.48 -11.17 2.26
C VAL A 143 0.57 -10.11 1.64
N ILE A 144 0.84 -8.85 1.95
CA ILE A 144 -0.07 -7.74 1.67
C ILE A 144 0.69 -6.69 0.87
N GLY A 145 0.08 -6.15 -0.19
CA GLY A 145 0.59 -4.96 -0.88
C GLY A 145 -0.16 -3.71 -0.43
N SER A 146 0.45 -2.54 -0.54
CA SER A 146 -0.25 -1.29 -0.26
C SER A 146 -1.45 -1.06 -1.20
N GLY A 147 -1.47 -1.68 -2.38
CA GLY A 147 -2.54 -1.55 -3.36
C GLY A 147 -2.89 -0.10 -3.66
N THR A 148 -4.18 0.16 -3.78
CA THR A 148 -4.79 1.46 -4.08
C THR A 148 -5.18 2.23 -2.81
N THR A 149 -4.57 1.92 -1.66
CA THR A 149 -4.88 2.59 -0.39
C THR A 149 -4.60 4.09 -0.44
N LEU A 150 -3.49 4.50 -1.08
CA LEU A 150 -3.15 5.91 -1.24
C LEU A 150 -4.09 6.59 -2.24
N ASP A 151 -4.42 5.94 -3.34
CA ASP A 151 -5.30 6.51 -4.36
C ASP A 151 -6.72 6.69 -3.80
N SER A 152 -7.20 5.73 -3.01
CA SER A 152 -8.44 5.90 -2.22
C SER A 152 -8.35 7.06 -1.23
N ALA A 153 -7.19 7.30 -0.59
CA ALA A 153 -7.02 8.44 0.30
C ALA A 153 -7.03 9.79 -0.46
N ARG A 154 -6.37 9.87 -1.62
CA ARG A 154 -6.39 11.03 -2.51
C ARG A 154 -7.80 11.29 -3.04
N PHE A 155 -8.51 10.24 -3.40
CA PHE A 155 -9.88 10.30 -3.88
C PHE A 155 -10.82 10.90 -2.85
N ARG A 156 -10.74 10.40 -1.60
CA ARG A 156 -11.47 10.97 -0.47
C ARG A 156 -11.11 12.43 -0.20
N TYR A 157 -9.83 12.79 -0.32
CA TYR A 157 -9.38 14.17 -0.18
C TYR A 157 -10.01 15.10 -1.21
N MET A 158 -9.91 14.76 -2.50
CA MET A 158 -10.41 15.60 -3.59
C MET A 158 -11.95 15.67 -3.62
N LEU A 159 -12.64 14.56 -3.32
CA LEU A 159 -14.10 14.58 -3.14
C LEU A 159 -14.52 15.42 -1.95
N GLY A 160 -13.77 15.36 -0.84
CA GLY A 160 -14.03 16.19 0.34
C GLY A 160 -13.90 17.68 0.02
N ASP A 161 -12.86 18.07 -0.72
CA ASP A 161 -12.67 19.44 -1.18
C ASP A 161 -13.81 19.91 -2.11
N TYR A 162 -14.18 19.08 -3.09
CA TYR A 162 -15.25 19.40 -4.04
C TYR A 162 -16.63 19.55 -3.38
N LEU A 163 -16.90 18.77 -2.33
CA LEU A 163 -18.19 18.73 -1.63
C LEU A 163 -18.19 19.54 -0.32
N ASP A 164 -17.09 20.24 0.00
CA ASP A 164 -16.89 21.01 1.23
C ASP A 164 -17.15 20.19 2.52
N VAL A 165 -16.56 18.99 2.58
CA VAL A 165 -16.67 18.07 3.72
C VAL A 165 -15.30 17.51 4.08
N ASP A 166 -15.03 17.36 5.38
CA ASP A 166 -13.80 16.72 5.85
C ASP A 166 -13.64 15.31 5.22
N PRO A 167 -12.49 15.00 4.60
CA PRO A 167 -12.29 13.75 3.85
C PRO A 167 -12.40 12.49 4.72
N ARG A 168 -12.31 12.63 6.05
CA ARG A 168 -12.57 11.53 6.98
C ARG A 168 -14.01 11.04 6.92
N ASN A 169 -14.95 11.88 6.49
CA ASN A 169 -16.37 11.55 6.30
C ASN A 169 -16.72 11.18 4.86
N VAL A 170 -15.76 11.18 3.94
CA VAL A 170 -15.97 10.64 2.59
C VAL A 170 -15.60 9.16 2.62
N HIS A 171 -16.54 8.28 2.24
CA HIS A 171 -16.31 6.85 2.10
C HIS A 171 -16.40 6.49 0.62
N ALA A 172 -15.24 6.53 -0.04
CA ALA A 172 -15.09 6.25 -1.45
C ALA A 172 -13.78 5.49 -1.67
N TYR A 173 -13.79 4.56 -2.63
CA TYR A 173 -12.74 3.55 -2.79
C TYR A 173 -12.32 3.46 -4.26
N ILE A 174 -11.01 3.34 -4.46
CA ILE A 174 -10.39 2.96 -5.73
C ILE A 174 -9.97 1.50 -5.63
N VAL A 175 -10.25 0.72 -6.66
CA VAL A 175 -9.94 -0.73 -6.75
C VAL A 175 -9.26 -1.03 -8.08
N GLY A 176 -8.71 -2.24 -8.21
CA GLY A 176 -7.95 -2.68 -9.39
C GLY A 176 -6.45 -2.66 -9.15
N GLU A 177 -5.69 -2.89 -10.22
CA GLU A 177 -4.23 -2.75 -10.25
C GLU A 177 -3.85 -1.31 -9.93
N HIS A 178 -2.93 -1.11 -8.99
CA HIS A 178 -2.40 0.22 -8.70
C HIS A 178 -1.66 0.76 -9.94
N GLY A 179 -2.18 1.84 -10.51
CA GLY A 179 -1.68 2.46 -11.73
C GLY A 179 -2.80 2.82 -12.71
N ASP A 180 -2.48 2.84 -14.00
CA ASP A 180 -3.36 3.44 -15.01
C ASP A 180 -4.68 2.69 -15.25
N THR A 181 -4.78 1.44 -14.79
CA THR A 181 -5.99 0.60 -14.93
C THR A 181 -6.86 0.52 -13.67
N GLU A 182 -6.51 1.26 -12.62
CA GLU A 182 -7.37 1.38 -11.43
C GLU A 182 -8.71 2.04 -11.77
N LEU A 183 -9.73 1.86 -10.92
CA LEU A 183 -11.05 2.45 -11.12
C LEU A 183 -11.69 2.93 -9.80
N PRO A 184 -12.47 4.02 -9.84
CA PRO A 184 -13.30 4.43 -8.72
C PRO A 184 -14.58 3.58 -8.68
N VAL A 185 -14.99 3.17 -7.48
CA VAL A 185 -16.29 2.49 -7.28
C VAL A 185 -17.35 3.54 -6.93
N TRP A 186 -17.81 4.28 -7.95
CA TRP A 186 -18.81 5.34 -7.82
C TRP A 186 -20.13 4.84 -7.23
N SER A 187 -20.54 3.62 -7.61
CA SER A 187 -21.78 2.98 -7.15
C SER A 187 -21.88 2.84 -5.62
N HIS A 188 -20.74 2.85 -4.92
CA HIS A 188 -20.64 2.69 -3.47
C HIS A 188 -20.12 3.93 -2.74
N ALA A 189 -19.90 5.04 -3.45
CA ALA A 189 -19.39 6.26 -2.83
C ALA A 189 -20.46 6.93 -1.95
N THR A 190 -20.08 7.28 -0.72
CA THR A 190 -20.93 8.02 0.23
C THR A 190 -20.18 9.18 0.88
N VAL A 191 -20.94 10.20 1.27
CA VAL A 191 -20.44 11.41 1.93
C VAL A 191 -21.25 11.58 3.20
N GLY A 192 -20.62 11.31 4.34
CA GLY A 192 -21.31 11.03 5.59
C GLY A 192 -22.30 9.87 5.39
N VAL A 193 -23.58 10.17 5.55
CA VAL A 193 -24.67 9.19 5.40
C VAL A 193 -25.34 9.21 4.02
N GLN A 194 -24.99 10.18 3.15
CA GLN A 194 -25.64 10.37 1.86
C GLN A 194 -24.91 9.60 0.76
N LYS A 195 -25.65 8.94 -0.13
CA LYS A 195 -25.10 8.35 -1.36
C LYS A 195 -24.72 9.45 -2.33
N LEU A 196 -23.57 9.32 -2.99
CA LEU A 196 -23.10 10.30 -3.98
C LEU A 196 -24.10 10.48 -5.13
N GLU A 197 -24.71 9.39 -5.61
CA GLU A 197 -25.78 9.42 -6.61
C GLU A 197 -26.95 10.33 -6.17
N THR A 198 -27.35 10.24 -4.91
CA THR A 198 -28.43 11.08 -4.34
C THR A 198 -28.01 12.55 -4.24
N ILE A 199 -26.74 12.83 -3.94
CA ILE A 199 -26.21 14.20 -3.91
C ILE A 199 -26.27 14.82 -5.32
N LEU A 200 -25.82 14.09 -6.34
CA LEU A 200 -25.84 14.54 -7.73
C LEU A 200 -27.26 14.78 -8.25
N ALA A 201 -28.20 13.89 -7.92
CA ALA A 201 -29.59 14.02 -8.34
C ALA A 201 -30.31 15.22 -7.71
N ASN A 202 -29.94 15.60 -6.48
CA ASN A 202 -30.62 16.64 -5.72
C ASN A 202 -29.97 18.03 -5.84
N ASN A 203 -28.76 18.13 -6.39
CA ASN A 203 -28.05 19.39 -6.50
C ASN A 203 -27.33 19.52 -7.85
N GLU A 204 -27.89 20.35 -8.74
CA GLU A 204 -27.37 20.61 -10.09
C GLU A 204 -25.97 21.26 -10.11
N GLN A 205 -25.49 21.77 -8.96
CA GLN A 205 -24.11 22.24 -8.82
C GLN A 205 -23.10 21.11 -9.01
N TYR A 206 -23.45 19.89 -8.61
CA TYR A 206 -22.54 18.75 -8.65
C TYR A 206 -22.81 17.89 -9.88
N LYS A 207 -21.75 17.62 -10.65
CA LYS A 207 -21.88 16.95 -11.95
C LYS A 207 -20.95 15.75 -12.06
N GLN A 208 -21.41 14.70 -12.74
CA GLN A 208 -20.59 13.52 -13.02
C GLN A 208 -19.29 13.88 -13.74
N GLU A 209 -19.33 14.86 -14.67
CA GLU A 209 -18.14 15.32 -15.40
C GLU A 209 -17.03 15.88 -14.49
N ASP A 210 -17.38 16.49 -13.35
CA ASP A 210 -16.39 16.99 -12.40
C ASP A 210 -15.82 15.84 -11.57
N LEU A 211 -16.66 14.86 -11.21
CA LEU A 211 -16.24 13.64 -10.54
C LEU A 211 -15.27 12.81 -11.39
N ASP A 212 -15.52 12.70 -12.69
CA ASP A 212 -14.65 11.99 -13.62
C ASP A 212 -13.26 12.66 -13.69
N LYS A 213 -13.21 14.00 -13.76
CA LYS A 213 -11.95 14.77 -13.68
C LYS A 213 -11.24 14.60 -12.34
N ILE A 214 -11.99 14.49 -11.23
CA ILE A 214 -11.40 14.21 -9.91
C ILE A 214 -10.69 12.86 -9.96
N PHE A 215 -11.31 11.82 -10.51
CA PHE A 215 -10.66 10.52 -10.64
C PHE A 215 -9.41 10.58 -11.54
N GLU A 216 -9.47 11.24 -12.69
CA GLU A 216 -8.30 11.45 -13.55
C GLU A 216 -7.15 12.13 -12.79
N ASN A 217 -7.46 13.17 -12.01
CA ASN A 217 -6.47 13.84 -11.18
C ASN A 217 -5.89 12.96 -10.06
N VAL A 218 -6.66 12.00 -9.54
CA VAL A 218 -6.16 11.01 -8.56
C VAL A 218 -5.18 10.06 -9.22
N ARG A 219 -5.57 9.43 -10.33
CA ARG A 219 -4.74 8.52 -11.11
C ARG A 219 -3.42 9.20 -11.50
N ASP A 220 -3.51 10.44 -11.96
CA ASP A 220 -2.35 11.18 -12.48
C ASP A 220 -1.59 11.97 -11.37
N ALA A 221 -2.04 11.90 -10.11
CA ALA A 221 -1.48 12.67 -9.00
C ALA A 221 0.01 12.39 -8.76
N ALA A 222 0.46 11.15 -8.98
CA ALA A 222 1.87 10.80 -8.84
C ALA A 222 2.73 11.60 -9.82
N TYR A 223 2.33 11.69 -11.10
CA TYR A 223 3.04 12.45 -12.13
C TYR A 223 3.07 13.94 -11.79
N HIS A 224 1.93 14.52 -11.41
CA HIS A 224 1.84 15.93 -11.02
C HIS A 224 2.76 16.29 -9.85
N ILE A 225 2.88 15.41 -8.85
CA ILE A 225 3.75 15.63 -7.69
C ILE A 225 5.23 15.45 -8.07
N ILE A 226 5.56 14.40 -8.82
CA ILE A 226 6.93 14.13 -9.26
C ILE A 226 7.48 15.28 -10.10
N GLU A 227 6.68 15.83 -11.01
CA GLU A 227 7.04 17.01 -11.81
C GLU A 227 7.43 18.21 -10.93
N ARG A 228 6.73 18.43 -9.81
CA ARG A 228 6.91 19.61 -8.95
C ARG A 228 8.01 19.46 -7.91
N LYS A 229 8.26 18.25 -7.40
CA LYS A 229 9.20 18.03 -6.28
C LYS A 229 10.12 16.81 -6.43
N GLY A 230 10.18 16.21 -7.62
CA GLY A 230 11.08 15.11 -7.98
C GLY A 230 10.64 13.71 -7.51
N ALA A 231 9.83 13.59 -6.46
CA ALA A 231 9.32 12.31 -5.96
C ALA A 231 8.06 12.47 -5.10
N THR A 232 7.26 11.41 -4.95
CA THR A 232 6.11 11.35 -4.05
C THR A 232 6.35 10.31 -2.95
N TYR A 233 6.20 10.69 -1.68
CA TYR A 233 6.57 9.82 -0.55
C TYR A 233 5.79 10.07 0.75
N TYR A 234 5.29 11.28 1.01
CA TYR A 234 4.52 11.55 2.24
C TYR A 234 3.17 10.82 2.26
N GLY A 235 2.42 10.86 1.16
CA GLY A 235 1.12 10.18 1.05
C GLY A 235 1.26 8.67 1.23
N ILE A 236 2.19 8.04 0.50
CA ILE A 236 2.44 6.59 0.63
C ILE A 236 2.99 6.23 2.01
N GLY A 237 3.83 7.06 2.63
CA GLY A 237 4.30 6.86 4.01
C GLY A 237 3.15 6.78 5.01
N MET A 238 2.14 7.64 4.86
CA MET A 238 0.93 7.61 5.69
C MET A 238 0.01 6.42 5.36
N SER A 239 -0.04 5.99 4.10
CA SER A 239 -0.79 4.80 3.72
C SER A 239 -0.22 3.52 4.35
N LEU A 240 1.11 3.36 4.30
CA LEU A 240 1.81 2.24 4.94
C LEU A 240 1.62 2.25 6.45
N LEU A 241 1.66 3.43 7.08
CA LEU A 241 1.33 3.60 8.49
C LEU A 241 -0.10 3.11 8.78
N ARG A 242 -1.08 3.53 7.98
CA ARG A 242 -2.49 3.16 8.18
C ARG A 242 -2.71 1.65 8.10
N VAL A 243 -2.08 0.98 7.12
CA VAL A 243 -2.12 -0.49 6.99
C VAL A 243 -1.41 -1.15 8.18
N THR A 244 -0.23 -0.65 8.57
CA THR A 244 0.51 -1.15 9.73
C THR A 244 -0.32 -1.10 11.02
N LYS A 245 -1.01 0.01 11.29
CA LYS A 245 -1.90 0.14 12.47
C LYS A 245 -3.03 -0.88 12.44
N ALA A 246 -3.67 -1.10 11.28
CA ALA A 246 -4.72 -2.11 11.15
C ALA A 246 -4.24 -3.51 11.54
N ILE A 247 -3.01 -3.85 11.12
CA ILE A 247 -2.37 -5.13 11.43
C ILE A 247 -2.01 -5.19 12.92
N LEU A 248 -1.11 -4.31 13.39
CA LEU A 248 -0.50 -4.44 14.71
C LEU A 248 -1.50 -4.22 15.85
N SER A 249 -2.51 -3.36 15.64
CA SER A 249 -3.58 -3.07 16.61
C SER A 249 -4.83 -3.95 16.45
N ASN A 250 -4.80 -4.94 15.54
CA ASN A 250 -5.88 -5.90 15.33
C ASN A 250 -7.24 -5.25 15.02
N GLU A 251 -7.27 -4.22 14.17
CA GLU A 251 -8.42 -3.29 14.09
C GLU A 251 -9.65 -3.89 13.39
N ASN A 252 -9.50 -4.93 12.55
CA ASN A 252 -10.53 -5.35 11.60
C ASN A 252 -11.04 -4.19 10.73
N SER A 253 -10.12 -3.33 10.29
CA SER A 253 -10.42 -2.17 9.44
C SER A 253 -10.49 -2.56 7.97
N VAL A 254 -11.34 -1.89 7.19
CA VAL A 254 -11.42 -2.08 5.73
C VAL A 254 -10.46 -1.15 5.01
N LEU A 255 -9.55 -1.70 4.21
CA LEU A 255 -8.57 -0.97 3.41
C LEU A 255 -8.44 -1.61 2.01
N THR A 256 -8.19 -0.81 0.98
CA THR A 256 -8.02 -1.28 -0.41
C THR A 256 -6.59 -1.72 -0.70
N VAL A 257 -6.13 -2.75 0.02
CA VAL A 257 -4.79 -3.33 -0.11
C VAL A 257 -4.73 -4.28 -1.30
N SER A 258 -3.51 -4.61 -1.77
CA SER A 258 -3.33 -5.73 -2.70
C SER A 258 -3.61 -7.03 -1.95
N ALA A 259 -4.70 -7.72 -2.29
CA ALA A 259 -5.10 -9.00 -1.70
C ALA A 259 -5.33 -10.07 -2.79
N TYR A 260 -5.14 -11.34 -2.44
CA TYR A 260 -5.25 -12.46 -3.38
C TYR A 260 -6.71 -12.84 -3.66
N LEU A 261 -7.11 -12.79 -4.93
CA LEU A 261 -8.47 -13.18 -5.36
C LEU A 261 -8.62 -14.69 -5.53
N GLU A 262 -9.76 -15.22 -5.09
CA GLU A 262 -10.13 -16.63 -5.15
C GLU A 262 -11.52 -16.88 -5.76
N GLY A 263 -12.08 -15.88 -6.46
CA GLY A 263 -13.40 -15.91 -7.08
C GLY A 263 -14.20 -14.64 -6.86
N GLN A 264 -13.78 -13.77 -5.95
CA GLN A 264 -14.39 -12.47 -5.73
C GLN A 264 -14.34 -11.65 -7.02
N TYR A 265 -15.43 -10.92 -7.30
CA TYR A 265 -15.64 -10.14 -8.52
C TYR A 265 -15.60 -10.99 -9.80
N GLY A 266 -15.74 -12.32 -9.69
CA GLY A 266 -15.59 -13.26 -10.79
C GLY A 266 -14.13 -13.50 -11.22
N GLU A 267 -13.16 -12.96 -10.48
CA GLU A 267 -11.74 -13.02 -10.78
C GLU A 267 -10.97 -13.85 -9.74
N LYS A 268 -9.83 -14.40 -10.16
CA LYS A 268 -8.98 -15.27 -9.32
C LYS A 268 -7.52 -15.24 -9.74
N ASP A 269 -6.66 -15.77 -8.88
CA ASP A 269 -5.24 -16.02 -9.14
C ASP A 269 -4.40 -14.76 -9.40
N ALA A 270 -4.74 -13.65 -8.73
CA ALA A 270 -4.02 -12.39 -8.78
C ALA A 270 -4.07 -11.69 -7.42
N TYR A 271 -2.99 -10.99 -7.05
CA TYR A 271 -3.04 -9.94 -6.04
C TYR A 271 -3.50 -8.65 -6.71
N VAL A 272 -4.49 -7.96 -6.15
CA VAL A 272 -4.99 -6.71 -6.73
C VAL A 272 -5.61 -5.84 -5.63
N GLY A 273 -5.63 -4.52 -5.82
CA GLY A 273 -6.24 -3.58 -4.89
C GLY A 273 -7.74 -3.82 -4.74
N VAL A 274 -8.17 -4.37 -3.60
CA VAL A 274 -9.59 -4.59 -3.26
C VAL A 274 -9.86 -4.28 -1.80
N PRO A 275 -11.09 -3.89 -1.43
CA PRO A 275 -11.45 -3.68 -0.04
C PRO A 275 -11.29 -4.99 0.74
N ALA A 276 -10.47 -4.98 1.78
CA ALA A 276 -10.22 -6.16 2.60
C ALA A 276 -10.22 -5.78 4.08
N VAL A 277 -10.69 -6.70 4.92
CA VAL A 277 -10.65 -6.55 6.37
C VAL A 277 -9.26 -6.93 6.88
N ILE A 278 -8.56 -5.97 7.47
CA ILE A 278 -7.18 -6.11 7.95
C ILE A 278 -7.14 -6.18 9.47
N ASN A 279 -6.47 -7.20 10.00
CA ASN A 279 -6.27 -7.40 11.43
C ASN A 279 -4.89 -8.03 11.72
N ARG A 280 -4.65 -8.52 12.95
CA ARG A 280 -3.34 -9.06 13.37
C ARG A 280 -2.89 -10.31 12.62
N GLN A 281 -3.80 -10.99 11.93
CA GLN A 281 -3.52 -12.15 11.09
C GLN A 281 -3.24 -11.78 9.63
N GLY A 282 -3.34 -10.49 9.28
CA GLY A 282 -3.22 -9.98 7.91
C GLY A 282 -4.59 -9.73 7.28
N VAL A 283 -4.80 -10.21 6.06
CA VAL A 283 -6.11 -10.16 5.37
C VAL A 283 -7.04 -11.23 5.95
N ARG A 284 -8.07 -10.82 6.68
CA ARG A 284 -9.10 -11.74 7.20
C ARG A 284 -10.03 -12.21 6.09
N GLU A 285 -10.54 -11.27 5.31
CA GLU A 285 -11.44 -11.51 4.19
C GLU A 285 -11.44 -10.32 3.23
N ILE A 286 -11.82 -10.59 1.98
CA ILE A 286 -12.12 -9.56 0.98
C ILE A 286 -13.59 -9.18 1.12
N VAL A 287 -13.88 -7.88 1.14
CA VAL A 287 -15.24 -7.33 1.12
C VAL A 287 -15.64 -7.14 -0.33
N GLU A 288 -16.37 -8.12 -0.86
CA GLU A 288 -16.86 -8.07 -2.23
C GLU A 288 -17.99 -7.05 -2.38
N LEU A 289 -17.83 -6.13 -3.34
CA LEU A 289 -18.80 -5.07 -3.63
C LEU A 289 -19.65 -5.45 -4.84
N GLU A 290 -20.91 -5.03 -4.86
CA GLU A 290 -21.78 -5.19 -6.03
C GLU A 290 -21.47 -4.11 -7.07
N LEU A 291 -20.43 -4.34 -7.87
CA LEU A 291 -20.03 -3.42 -8.93
C LEU A 291 -21.13 -3.27 -9.99
N ASN A 292 -21.31 -2.06 -10.53
CA ASN A 292 -22.16 -1.88 -11.71
C ASN A 292 -21.49 -2.45 -12.98
N GLU A 293 -22.21 -2.52 -14.10
CA GLU A 293 -21.68 -3.17 -15.32
C GLU A 293 -20.41 -2.50 -15.88
N GLU A 294 -20.28 -1.18 -15.76
CA GLU A 294 -19.10 -0.45 -16.19
C GLU A 294 -17.91 -0.73 -15.27
N GLU A 295 -18.13 -0.69 -13.95
CA GLU A 295 -17.13 -1.00 -12.92
C GLU A 295 -16.65 -2.45 -13.04
N LYS A 296 -17.55 -3.41 -13.28
CA LYS A 296 -17.20 -4.82 -13.55
C LYS A 296 -16.28 -4.94 -14.76
N ALA A 297 -16.63 -4.29 -15.88
CA ALA A 297 -15.85 -4.34 -17.10
C ALA A 297 -14.44 -3.73 -16.90
N LYS A 298 -14.35 -2.59 -16.21
CA LYS A 298 -13.09 -1.93 -15.86
C LYS A 298 -12.23 -2.79 -14.92
N PHE A 299 -12.84 -3.40 -13.89
CA PHE A 299 -12.12 -4.28 -12.97
C PHE A 299 -11.58 -5.53 -13.67
N ALA A 300 -12.40 -6.19 -14.50
CA ALA A 300 -11.96 -7.33 -15.31
C ALA A 300 -10.82 -6.95 -16.28
N HIS A 301 -10.89 -5.77 -16.89
CA HIS A 301 -9.80 -5.25 -17.72
C HIS A 301 -8.51 -5.05 -16.90
N SER A 302 -8.61 -4.44 -15.72
CA SER A 302 -7.47 -4.21 -14.82
C SER A 302 -6.79 -5.52 -14.42
N VAL A 303 -7.57 -6.53 -13.99
CA VAL A 303 -7.04 -7.86 -13.65
C VAL A 303 -6.42 -8.56 -14.85
N LYS A 304 -7.00 -8.42 -16.04
CA LYS A 304 -6.44 -8.97 -17.28
C LYS A 304 -5.08 -8.36 -17.61
N VAL A 305 -4.96 -7.03 -17.58
CA VAL A 305 -3.69 -6.32 -17.86
C VAL A 305 -2.62 -6.71 -16.86
N LEU A 306 -2.99 -6.84 -15.58
CA LEU A 306 -2.08 -7.30 -14.53
C LEU A 306 -1.56 -8.71 -14.82
N LYS A 307 -2.45 -9.66 -15.14
CA LYS A 307 -2.09 -11.05 -15.49
C LYS A 307 -1.19 -11.11 -16.72
N GLU A 308 -1.47 -10.33 -17.75
CA GLU A 308 -0.64 -10.24 -18.96
C GLU A 308 0.75 -9.67 -18.65
N THR A 309 0.84 -8.68 -17.76
CA THR A 309 2.12 -8.10 -17.31
C THR A 309 2.92 -9.07 -16.45
N MET A 310 2.25 -9.94 -15.68
CA MET A 310 2.88 -10.96 -14.82
C MET A 310 3.34 -12.20 -15.58
N ALA A 311 2.73 -12.53 -16.72
CA ALA A 311 3.00 -13.78 -17.44
C ALA A 311 4.48 -14.02 -17.82
N PRO A 312 5.28 -13.02 -18.23
CA PRO A 312 6.67 -13.25 -18.63
C PRO A 312 7.66 -13.41 -17.45
N VAL A 313 7.24 -13.10 -16.23
CA VAL A 313 8.11 -12.96 -15.04
C VAL A 313 7.87 -14.04 -13.98
N LEU A 314 6.77 -14.79 -14.11
CA LEU A 314 6.47 -15.99 -13.36
C LEU A 314 7.17 -17.21 -13.95
#